data_AF-A0A3L7RMP5-F1
#
_entry.id   AF-A0A3L7RMP5-F1
#
_cell.length_a   1.000
_cell.length_b   1.000
_cell.length_c   1.000
_cell.angle_alpha   90.00
_cell.angle_beta   90.00
_cell.angle_gamma   90.00
#
_symmetry.space_group_name_H-M   'P 1'
#
loop_
_entity.id
_entity.type
_entity.pdbx_description
1 polymer ?
#
loop_
_entity_poly.entity_id
_entity_poly.type
_entity_poly.pdbx_seq_one_letter_code
_entity_poly.pdbx_strand_id
1 'polypeptide(L)'
;MECLPAAMIAALTPPDVEKKFYDDRLEPIPFDEPTDLVAISVETYTAKRAYQIASEYRQRGVPVVMGGFHATLCPEEVGLYADTLVVGEAEGLFEQVIDDYRHGCPKP
;
A
#
# COMPACT_ATOMS: atom_id res chain seq x y z
N MET A 1 1.96 16.71 -6.94
CA MET A 1 3.01 16.89 -5.91
C MET A 1 2.84 15.70 -4.97
N GLU A 2 3.84 14.83 -4.87
CA GLU A 2 3.76 13.63 -4.04
C GLU A 2 4.28 13.94 -2.63
N CYS A 3 3.67 13.33 -1.61
CA CYS A 3 4.26 13.35 -0.27
C CYS A 3 5.51 12.47 -0.25
N LEU A 4 6.46 12.75 0.65
CA LEU A 4 7.74 12.04 0.72
C LEU A 4 7.59 10.50 0.79
N PRO A 5 6.67 9.92 1.59
CA PRO A 5 6.48 8.47 1.61
C PRO A 5 6.06 7.90 0.25
N ALA A 6 5.16 8.57 -0.48
CA ALA A 6 4.72 8.12 -1.79
C ALA A 6 5.84 8.19 -2.83
N ALA A 7 6.63 9.28 -2.81
CA ALA A 7 7.79 9.41 -3.68
C ALA A 7 8.85 8.33 -3.40
N MET A 8 9.03 7.94 -2.12
CA MET A 8 9.95 6.87 -1.75
C MET A 8 9.49 5.51 -2.32
N ILE A 9 8.21 5.18 -2.15
CA ILE A 9 7.64 3.95 -2.76
C ILE A 9 7.78 3.99 -4.28
N ALA A 10 7.49 5.12 -4.92
CA ALA A 10 7.64 5.27 -6.36
C ALA A 10 9.09 5.04 -6.84
N ALA A 11 10.09 5.43 -6.03
CA ALA A 11 11.51 5.23 -6.32
C ALA A 11 11.98 3.79 -6.07
N LEU A 12 11.43 3.10 -5.05
CA LEU A 12 11.74 1.69 -4.75
C LEU A 12 11.02 0.70 -5.67
N THR A 13 9.97 1.16 -6.36
CA THR A 13 9.20 0.31 -7.26
C THR A 13 10.01 0.03 -8.55
N PRO A 14 10.17 -1.25 -8.96
CA PRO A 14 10.88 -1.61 -10.18
C PRO A 14 10.41 -0.80 -11.41
N PRO A 15 11.32 -0.42 -12.32
CA PRO A 15 11.03 0.52 -13.40
C PRO A 15 10.03 -0.02 -14.45
N ASP A 16 9.83 -1.34 -14.49
CA ASP A 16 8.89 -2.03 -15.36
C ASP A 16 7.48 -2.13 -14.77
N VAL A 17 7.27 -1.71 -13.52
CA VAL A 17 5.94 -1.60 -12.90
C VAL A 17 5.33 -0.24 -13.22
N GLU A 18 4.16 -0.24 -13.84
CA GLU A 18 3.36 0.96 -14.02
C GLU A 18 2.86 1.46 -12.65
N LYS A 19 2.96 2.77 -12.42
CA LYS A 19 2.61 3.41 -11.16
C LYS A 19 1.58 4.51 -11.39
N LYS A 20 0.58 4.55 -10.51
CA LYS A 20 -0.34 5.68 -10.37
C LYS A 20 -0.40 6.06 -8.90
N PHE A 21 -0.44 7.37 -8.64
CA PHE A 21 -0.54 7.92 -7.30
C PHE A 21 -1.83 8.73 -7.18
N TYR A 22 -2.54 8.52 -6.07
CA TYR A 22 -3.73 9.28 -5.70
C TYR A 22 -3.61 9.74 -4.25
N ASP A 23 -3.88 11.01 -3.99
CA ASP A 23 -4.03 11.54 -2.63
C ASP A 23 -5.52 11.70 -2.32
N ASP A 24 -6.07 10.83 -1.47
CA ASP A 24 -7.49 10.82 -1.06
C ASP A 24 -7.97 12.17 -0.48
N ARG A 25 -7.05 13.02 -0.02
CA ARG A 25 -7.38 14.36 0.51
C ARG A 25 -7.60 15.39 -0.59
N LEU A 26 -7.05 15.14 -1.79
CA LEU A 26 -7.07 16.08 -2.91
C LEU A 26 -8.05 15.65 -3.99
N GLU A 27 -8.21 14.34 -4.19
CA GLU A 27 -9.01 13.78 -5.27
C GLU A 27 -9.69 12.46 -4.87
N PRO A 28 -10.85 12.13 -5.47
CA PRO A 28 -11.45 10.83 -5.27
C PRO A 28 -10.59 9.73 -5.91
N ILE A 29 -10.49 8.60 -5.21
CA ILE A 29 -9.80 7.42 -5.71
C ILE A 29 -10.70 6.71 -6.75
N PRO A 30 -10.21 6.45 -7.98
CA PRO A 30 -10.99 5.76 -9.00
C PRO A 30 -10.88 4.22 -8.82
N PHE A 31 -11.62 3.68 -7.85
CA PHE A 31 -11.57 2.25 -7.48
C PHE A 31 -11.92 1.25 -8.61
N ASP A 32 -12.51 1.72 -9.71
CA ASP A 32 -12.85 0.90 -10.88
C ASP A 32 -11.69 0.77 -11.89
N GLU A 33 -10.58 1.49 -11.69
CA GLU A 33 -9.42 1.37 -12.57
C GLU A 33 -8.72 0.00 -12.40
N PRO A 34 -8.29 -0.65 -13.51
CA PRO A 34 -7.51 -1.88 -13.44
C PRO A 34 -6.27 -1.69 -12.56
N THR A 35 -6.17 -2.50 -11.50
CA THR A 35 -5.13 -2.40 -10.48
C THR A 35 -4.73 -3.79 -10.02
N ASP A 36 -3.45 -4.14 -10.14
CA ASP A 36 -2.94 -5.44 -9.73
C ASP A 36 -2.54 -5.50 -8.25
N LEU A 37 -2.15 -4.37 -7.67
CA LEU A 37 -1.68 -4.23 -6.28
C LEU A 37 -1.84 -2.78 -5.81
N VAL A 38 -2.29 -2.59 -4.57
CA VAL A 38 -2.37 -1.26 -3.95
C VAL A 38 -1.41 -1.17 -2.77
N ALA A 39 -0.61 -0.10 -2.73
CA ALA A 39 0.23 0.23 -1.59
C ALA A 39 -0.31 1.47 -0.86
N ILE A 40 -0.56 1.36 0.44
CA ILE A 40 -1.10 2.45 1.27
C ILE A 40 -0.11 2.80 2.38
N SER A 41 0.36 4.04 2.38
CA SER A 41 1.11 4.60 3.52
C SER A 41 0.13 5.10 4.57
N VAL A 42 0.23 4.57 5.79
CA VAL A 42 -0.73 4.81 6.88
C VAL A 42 -0.10 5.69 7.95
N GLU A 43 -0.74 6.82 8.19
CA GLU A 43 -0.47 7.71 9.31
C GLU A 43 -1.57 7.54 10.36
N THR A 44 -1.28 7.79 11.64
CA THR A 44 -2.23 7.52 12.73
C THR A 44 -3.54 8.27 12.56
N TYR A 45 -3.52 9.50 12.04
CA TYR A 45 -4.74 10.28 11.83
C TYR A 45 -5.50 9.88 10.56
N THR A 46 -4.86 9.18 9.60
CA THR A 46 -5.51 8.67 8.39
C THR A 46 -5.93 7.19 8.49
N ALA A 47 -5.52 6.48 9.54
CA ALA A 47 -5.71 5.04 9.73
C ALA A 47 -7.12 4.54 9.37
N LYS A 48 -8.16 5.12 9.98
CA LYS A 48 -9.56 4.73 9.70
C LYS A 48 -9.94 4.88 8.23
N ARG A 49 -9.47 5.94 7.57
CA ARG A 49 -9.74 6.18 6.16
C ARG A 49 -8.95 5.21 5.28
N ALA A 50 -7.69 4.96 5.62
CA ALA A 50 -6.85 3.95 4.96
C ALA A 50 -7.49 2.56 5.02
N TYR A 51 -8.11 2.18 6.15
CA TYR A 51 -8.83 0.91 6.29
C TYR A 51 -10.05 0.81 5.40
N GLN A 52 -10.80 1.90 5.24
CA GLN A 52 -11.95 1.94 4.32
C GLN A 52 -11.49 1.75 2.86
N ILE A 53 -10.43 2.44 2.46
CA ILE A 53 -9.83 2.33 1.12
C ILE A 53 -9.31 0.90 0.89
N ALA A 54 -8.57 0.35 1.86
CA ALA A 54 -8.07 -1.01 1.82
C ALA A 54 -9.21 -2.04 1.68
N SER A 55 -10.27 -1.86 2.49
CA SER A 55 -11.43 -2.76 2.45
C SER A 55 -12.14 -2.74 1.10
N GLU A 56 -12.27 -1.57 0.47
CA GLU A 56 -12.88 -1.43 -0.87
C GLU A 56 -12.06 -2.17 -1.93
N TYR A 57 -10.74 -2.01 -1.95
CA TYR A 57 -9.87 -2.75 -2.88
C TYR A 57 -9.91 -4.26 -2.65
N ARG A 58 -9.89 -4.70 -1.39
CA ARG A 58 -9.98 -6.14 -1.05
C ARG A 58 -11.31 -6.75 -1.45
N GLN A 59 -12.42 -6.02 -1.30
CA GLN A 59 -13.74 -6.47 -1.79
C GLN A 59 -13.75 -6.68 -3.31
N ARG A 60 -12.91 -5.96 -4.05
CA ARG A 60 -12.72 -6.10 -5.50
C ARG A 60 -11.71 -7.18 -5.88
N GLY A 61 -11.12 -7.87 -4.91
CA GLY A 61 -10.09 -8.90 -5.13
C GLY A 61 -8.71 -8.31 -5.46
N VAL A 62 -8.50 -7.01 -5.24
CA VAL A 62 -7.19 -6.38 -5.41
C VAL A 62 -6.42 -6.50 -4.11
N PRO A 63 -5.21 -7.10 -4.11
CA PRO A 63 -4.41 -7.24 -2.90
C PRO A 63 -3.91 -5.88 -2.39
N VAL A 64 -3.81 -5.76 -1.08
CA VAL A 64 -3.42 -4.51 -0.40
C VAL A 64 -2.17 -4.70 0.46
N VAL A 65 -1.16 -3.89 0.18
CA VAL A 65 0.03 -3.71 1.00
C VAL A 65 -0.14 -2.44 1.84
N MET A 66 0.03 -2.55 3.16
CA MET A 66 -0.01 -1.37 4.04
C MET A 66 1.33 -1.18 4.76
N GLY A 67 1.79 0.06 4.84
CA GLY A 67 3.02 0.42 5.52
C GLY A 67 2.95 1.79 6.16
N GLY A 68 4.08 2.32 6.59
CA GLY A 68 4.17 3.63 7.24
C GLY A 68 4.14 3.56 8.77
N PHE A 69 4.18 4.73 9.40
CA PHE A 69 4.43 4.84 10.84
C PHE A 69 3.34 4.17 11.68
N HIS A 70 2.07 4.29 11.27
CA HIS A 70 0.98 3.65 12.00
C HIS A 70 1.02 2.12 11.87
N ALA A 71 1.30 1.59 10.67
CA ALA A 71 1.47 0.16 10.45
C ALA A 71 2.63 -0.42 11.28
N THR A 72 3.68 0.37 11.49
CA THR A 72 4.82 -0.03 12.32
C THR A 72 4.49 -0.05 13.81
N LEU A 73 3.70 0.93 14.31
CA LEU A 73 3.34 1.01 15.72
C LEU A 73 2.16 0.11 16.11
N CYS A 74 1.23 -0.12 15.19
CA CYS A 74 -0.02 -0.85 15.43
C CYS A 74 -0.21 -1.99 14.40
N PRO A 75 0.78 -2.89 14.21
CA PRO A 75 0.76 -3.88 13.13
C PRO A 75 -0.43 -4.84 13.24
N GLU A 76 -0.82 -5.24 14.46
CA GLU A 76 -1.96 -6.12 14.68
C GLU A 76 -3.29 -5.49 14.21
N GLU A 77 -3.45 -4.17 14.38
CA GLU A 77 -4.64 -3.44 13.93
C GLU A 77 -4.65 -3.30 12.41
N VAL A 78 -3.54 -2.86 11.83
CA VAL A 78 -3.44 -2.65 10.37
C VAL A 78 -3.52 -3.98 9.61
N GLY A 79 -3.00 -5.07 10.18
CA GLY A 79 -3.04 -6.41 9.58
C GLY A 79 -4.44 -6.97 9.39
N LEU A 80 -5.46 -6.43 10.07
CA LEU A 80 -6.86 -6.79 9.80
C LEU A 80 -7.32 -6.30 8.42
N TYR A 81 -6.67 -5.27 7.88
CA TYR A 81 -7.07 -4.58 6.65
C TYR A 81 -6.08 -4.75 5.49
N ALA A 82 -4.90 -5.33 5.75
CA ALA A 82 -3.88 -5.58 4.74
C ALA A 82 -3.78 -7.08 4.38
N ASP A 83 -3.29 -7.37 3.18
CA ASP A 83 -2.85 -8.72 2.79
C ASP A 83 -1.34 -8.91 3.01
N THR A 84 -0.58 -7.80 2.99
CA THR A 84 0.84 -7.74 3.37
C THR A 84 1.13 -6.47 4.20
N LEU A 85 1.87 -6.60 5.29
CA LEU A 85 2.35 -5.48 6.09
C LEU A 85 3.84 -5.21 5.86
N VAL A 86 4.17 -3.94 5.65
CA VAL A 86 5.55 -3.45 5.71
C VAL A 86 5.76 -2.72 7.04
N VAL A 87 6.47 -3.37 7.95
CA VAL A 87 6.81 -2.86 9.29
C VAL A 87 8.25 -2.35 9.29
N GLY A 88 8.45 -1.09 9.69
CA GLY A 88 9.74 -0.41 9.63
C GLY A 88 9.96 0.29 8.29
N GLU A 89 11.21 0.31 7.83
CA GLU A 89 11.61 1.01 6.60
C GLU A 89 11.31 0.16 5.35
N ALA A 90 10.74 0.78 4.32
CA ALA A 90 10.40 0.07 3.07
C ALA A 90 11.62 -0.24 2.19
N GLU A 91 12.76 0.40 2.44
CA GLU A 91 14.00 0.26 1.68
C GLU A 91 14.48 -1.19 1.69
N GLY A 92 14.68 -1.76 0.50
CA GLY A 92 15.06 -3.17 0.32
C GLY A 92 13.97 -4.20 0.60
N LEU A 93 12.88 -3.83 1.29
CA LEU A 93 11.71 -4.69 1.51
C LEU A 93 10.68 -4.58 0.39
N PHE A 94 10.41 -3.37 -0.10
CA PHE A 94 9.33 -3.16 -1.06
C PHE A 94 9.58 -3.86 -2.40
N GLU A 95 10.83 -3.89 -2.86
CA GLU A 95 11.21 -4.67 -4.05
C GLU A 95 10.90 -6.16 -3.89
N GLN A 96 11.14 -6.73 -2.69
CA GLN A 96 10.82 -8.12 -2.39
C GLN A 96 9.31 -8.36 -2.34
N VAL A 97 8.54 -7.40 -1.81
CA VAL A 97 7.07 -7.47 -1.83
C VAL A 97 6.58 -7.56 -3.27
N ILE A 98 7.06 -6.69 -4.17
CA ILE A 98 6.69 -6.74 -5.59
C ILE A 98 7.08 -8.09 -6.21
N ASP A 99 8.27 -8.61 -5.91
CA ASP A 99 8.73 -9.90 -6.41
C ASP A 99 7.89 -11.08 -5.91
N ASP A 100 7.50 -11.07 -4.63
CA ASP A 100 6.62 -12.08 -4.04
C ASP A 100 5.24 -12.08 -4.73
N TYR A 101 4.67 -10.91 -5.04
CA TYR A 101 3.41 -10.79 -5.78
C TYR A 101 3.54 -11.27 -7.24
N ARG A 102 4.66 -10.98 -7.91
CA ARG A 102 4.93 -11.49 -9.28
C ARG A 102 4.98 -13.00 -9.34
N HIS A 103 5.54 -13.63 -8.31
CA HIS A 103 5.69 -15.09 -8.23
C HIS A 103 4.51 -15.80 -7.57
N GLY A 104 3.48 -15.07 -7.13
CA GLY A 104 2.31 -15.65 -6.45
C GLY A 104 2.62 -16.21 -5.06
N CYS A 105 3.66 -15.70 -4.41
CA CYS A 105 4.11 -16.10 -3.07
C CYS A 105 4.10 -14.93 -2.06
N PRO A 106 3.04 -14.10 -1.97
CA PRO A 106 3.00 -12.96 -1.06
C PRO A 106 3.14 -13.41 0.39
N LYS A 107 3.88 -12.62 1.17
CA LYS A 107 4.01 -12.78 2.62
C LYS A 107 3.06 -11.82 3.33
N PRO A 108 2.43 -12.25 4.45
CA PRO A 108 1.60 -11.38 5.27
C PRO A 108 2.41 -10.32 6.00
#